data_AF-A0A4Y5RDD1-F1
#
_entry.id   AF-A0A4Y5RDD1-F1
#
_cell.length_a   1.000
_cell.length_b   1.000
_cell.length_c   1.000
_cell.angle_alpha   90.00
_cell.angle_beta   90.00
_cell.angle_gamma   90.00
#
_symmetry.space_group_name_H-M   'P 1'
#
loop_
_entity.id
_entity.type
_entity.pdbx_description
1 polymer ?
#
loop_
_entity_poly.entity_id
_entity_poly.type
_entity_poly.pdbx_seq_one_letter_code
_entity_poly.pdbx_strand_id
1 'polypeptide(L)'
;MVLIQHEQFVCLGVNKSIFILVILICSAYHSGTFIKAQSYDYSRKASSFKTNFMESSKYCSNIYNISLVDILPLFARSDIGSMQAKCFLLCLLQRYQMIDKGGAFHKDRVDRFLNSMPDSKFKSSLKSFKDKCLKEDSQNQCQKAYKFSACFYNNSVDKKQGH
;
A
#
# COMPACT_ATOMS: atom_id res chain seq x y z
N MET A 1 -7.24 -18.79 13.32
CA MET A 1 -6.89 -20.05 12.63
C MET A 1 -7.98 -20.29 11.60
N VAL A 2 -7.81 -19.80 10.38
CA VAL A 2 -8.86 -19.82 9.35
C VAL A 2 -8.61 -21.02 8.45
N LEU A 3 -9.60 -21.93 8.42
CA LEU A 3 -9.73 -23.05 7.52
C LEU A 3 -9.55 -22.60 6.06
N ILE A 4 -8.65 -23.26 5.33
CA ILE A 4 -8.69 -23.29 3.86
C ILE A 4 -9.13 -24.71 3.49
N GLN A 5 -10.29 -24.78 2.84
CA GLN A 5 -10.94 -26.01 2.41
C GLN A 5 -10.06 -26.79 1.43
N HIS A 6 -10.02 -28.09 1.70
CA HIS A 6 -9.81 -29.21 0.78
C HIS A 6 -10.22 -28.90 -0.67
N GLU A 7 -9.26 -28.96 -1.60
CA GLU A 7 -9.52 -29.45 -2.96
C GLU A 7 -9.08 -30.91 -3.01
N GLN A 8 -10.08 -31.81 -3.10
CA GLN A 8 -9.87 -33.22 -3.39
C GLN A 8 -9.67 -33.39 -4.89
N PHE A 9 -8.46 -33.71 -5.33
CA PHE A 9 -8.26 -34.35 -6.63
C PHE A 9 -8.13 -35.86 -6.41
N VAL A 10 -9.24 -36.55 -6.70
CA VAL A 10 -9.32 -37.99 -6.81
C VAL A 10 -8.64 -38.41 -8.12
N CYS A 11 -7.41 -38.92 -8.05
CA CYS A 11 -6.83 -39.71 -9.13
C CYS A 11 -7.04 -41.19 -8.80
N LEU A 12 -8.13 -41.74 -9.36
CA LEU A 12 -8.44 -43.17 -9.33
C LEU A 12 -7.29 -43.99 -9.94
N GLY A 13 -7.10 -45.17 -9.36
CA GLY A 13 -5.93 -46.03 -9.53
C GLY A 13 -5.60 -46.40 -10.98
N VAL A 14 -4.39 -46.05 -11.39
CA VAL A 14 -3.76 -46.54 -12.62
C VAL A 14 -2.33 -46.97 -12.30
N ASN A 15 -1.93 -48.10 -12.88
CA ASN A 15 -0.67 -48.83 -12.70
C ASN A 15 0.58 -47.97 -12.39
N LYS A 16 1.34 -48.40 -11.35
CA LYS A 16 2.52 -47.73 -10.78
C LYS A 16 3.63 -47.35 -11.78
N SER A 17 3.72 -48.01 -12.96
CA SER A 17 4.77 -47.70 -13.95
C SER A 17 4.45 -46.52 -14.88
N ILE A 18 3.20 -46.05 -14.96
CA ILE A 18 2.82 -44.93 -15.85
C ILE A 18 2.88 -43.57 -15.14
N PHE A 19 2.84 -43.57 -13.80
CA PHE A 19 2.81 -42.36 -12.97
C PHE A 19 4.06 -41.48 -13.10
N ILE A 20 5.23 -42.09 -13.33
CA ILE A 20 6.49 -41.35 -13.41
C ILE A 20 6.56 -40.53 -14.72
N LEU A 21 5.98 -41.04 -15.82
CA LEU A 21 5.94 -40.30 -17.08
C LEU A 21 4.99 -39.10 -17.01
N VAL A 22 3.83 -39.22 -16.37
CA VAL A 22 2.85 -38.12 -16.28
C VAL A 22 3.36 -36.96 -15.41
N ILE A 23 4.11 -37.26 -14.34
CA ILE A 23 4.71 -36.22 -13.48
C ILE A 23 5.78 -35.40 -14.24
N LEU A 24 6.57 -36.05 -15.11
CA LEU A 24 7.59 -35.36 -15.91
C LEU A 24 7.00 -34.51 -17.05
N ILE A 25 5.84 -34.90 -17.59
CA ILE A 25 5.14 -34.09 -18.60
C ILE A 25 4.43 -32.91 -17.93
N CYS A 26 3.88 -33.07 -16.72
CA CYS A 26 3.24 -31.97 -15.99
C CYS A 26 4.23 -30.86 -15.54
N SER A 27 5.48 -31.20 -15.20
CA SER A 27 6.48 -30.20 -14.79
C SER A 27 7.02 -29.34 -15.96
N ALA A 28 6.97 -29.86 -17.20
CA ALA A 28 7.32 -29.10 -18.39
C ALA A 28 6.27 -28.05 -18.78
N TYR A 29 4.98 -28.30 -18.50
CA TYR A 29 3.89 -27.35 -18.79
C TYR A 29 3.61 -26.34 -17.66
N HIS A 30 3.97 -26.65 -16.40
CA HIS A 30 3.68 -25.75 -15.27
C HIS A 30 4.73 -24.65 -15.01
N SER A 31 5.92 -24.79 -15.58
CA SER A 31 7.03 -23.84 -15.32
C SER A 31 6.88 -22.51 -16.06
N GLY A 32 6.04 -22.43 -17.10
CA GLY A 32 5.91 -21.25 -17.97
C GLY A 32 4.77 -20.28 -17.62
N THR A 33 3.74 -20.72 -16.87
CA THR A 33 2.53 -19.92 -16.62
C THR A 33 2.57 -19.14 -15.30
N PHE A 34 3.33 -19.61 -14.30
CA PHE A 34 3.35 -19.00 -12.97
C PHE A 34 4.10 -17.65 -12.92
N ILE A 35 5.18 -17.48 -13.71
CA ILE A 35 5.97 -16.24 -13.74
C ILE A 35 5.21 -15.09 -14.44
N LYS A 36 4.33 -15.39 -15.41
CA LYS A 36 3.51 -14.39 -16.11
C LYS A 36 2.31 -13.91 -15.31
N ALA A 37 1.71 -14.78 -14.48
CA ALA A 37 0.56 -14.42 -13.66
C ALA A 37 0.92 -13.38 -12.57
N GLN A 38 2.10 -13.52 -11.94
CA GLN A 38 2.56 -12.60 -10.90
C GLN A 38 2.89 -11.19 -11.42
N SER A 39 3.54 -11.09 -12.58
CA SER A 39 3.88 -9.78 -13.17
C SER A 39 2.65 -9.01 -13.68
N TYR A 40 1.65 -9.73 -14.18
CA TYR A 40 0.40 -9.14 -14.65
C TYR A 40 -0.50 -8.66 -13.49
N ASP A 41 -0.61 -9.42 -12.39
CA ASP A 41 -1.36 -8.99 -11.19
C ASP A 41 -0.73 -7.75 -10.52
N TYR A 42 0.60 -7.72 -10.40
CA TYR A 42 1.32 -6.53 -9.90
C TYR A 42 1.04 -5.29 -10.77
N SER A 43 1.16 -5.42 -12.09
CA SER A 43 0.93 -4.32 -13.03
C SER A 43 -0.51 -3.79 -12.94
N ARG A 44 -1.51 -4.68 -12.84
CA ARG A 44 -2.91 -4.31 -12.69
C ARG A 44 -3.17 -3.56 -11.38
N LYS A 45 -2.73 -4.11 -10.24
CA LYS A 45 -2.88 -3.46 -8.92
C LYS A 45 -2.18 -2.10 -8.87
N ALA A 46 -0.96 -2.01 -9.39
CA ALA A 46 -0.22 -0.76 -9.46
C ALA A 46 -0.95 0.29 -10.33
N SER A 47 -1.51 -0.12 -11.47
CA SER A 47 -2.29 0.76 -12.35
C SER A 47 -3.55 1.29 -11.67
N SER A 48 -4.37 0.40 -11.09
CA SER A 48 -5.59 0.81 -10.36
C SER A 48 -5.28 1.70 -9.17
N PHE A 49 -4.26 1.36 -8.38
CA PHE A 49 -3.80 2.20 -7.27
C PHE A 49 -3.37 3.58 -7.75
N LYS A 50 -2.57 3.66 -8.82
CA LYS A 50 -2.10 4.91 -9.42
C LYS A 50 -3.26 5.78 -9.87
N THR A 51 -4.24 5.22 -10.60
CA THR A 51 -5.40 5.97 -11.08
C THR A 51 -6.22 6.54 -9.92
N ASN A 52 -6.57 5.72 -8.93
CA ASN A 52 -7.35 6.15 -7.77
C ASN A 52 -6.61 7.22 -6.94
N PHE A 53 -5.28 7.05 -6.80
CA PHE A 53 -4.43 8.03 -6.12
C PHE A 53 -4.37 9.36 -6.87
N MET A 54 -4.16 9.33 -8.18
CA MET A 54 -4.12 10.54 -9.00
C MET A 54 -5.46 11.27 -9.01
N GLU A 55 -6.58 10.55 -9.10
CA GLU A 55 -7.92 11.15 -9.03
C GLU A 55 -8.16 11.83 -7.68
N SER A 56 -7.86 11.14 -6.58
CA SER A 56 -8.00 11.70 -5.23
C SER A 56 -7.08 12.89 -5.00
N SER A 57 -5.87 12.86 -5.56
CA SER A 57 -4.92 13.96 -5.49
C SER A 57 -5.44 15.17 -6.25
N LYS A 58 -5.91 15.01 -7.50
CA LYS A 58 -6.52 16.10 -8.28
C LYS A 58 -7.68 16.75 -7.53
N TYR A 59 -8.56 15.94 -6.95
CA TYR A 59 -9.67 16.46 -6.16
C TYR A 59 -9.19 17.32 -4.97
N CYS A 60 -8.27 16.81 -4.16
CA CYS A 60 -7.77 17.54 -3.00
C CYS A 60 -6.96 18.79 -3.40
N SER A 61 -6.19 18.70 -4.50
CA SER A 61 -5.46 19.84 -5.05
C SER A 61 -6.40 20.97 -5.45
N ASN A 62 -7.55 20.65 -6.08
CA ASN A 62 -8.54 21.65 -6.46
C ASN A 62 -9.18 22.34 -5.25
N ILE A 63 -9.43 21.62 -4.15
CA ILE A 63 -10.01 22.20 -2.92
C ILE A 63 -9.08 23.21 -2.27
N TYR A 64 -7.79 22.88 -2.17
CA TYR A 64 -6.81 23.72 -1.48
C TYR A 64 -6.00 24.63 -2.41
N ASN A 65 -6.31 24.61 -3.71
CA ASN A 65 -5.59 25.32 -4.76
C ASN A 65 -4.07 25.11 -4.69
N ILE A 66 -3.65 23.85 -4.58
CA ILE A 66 -2.24 23.50 -4.46
C ILE A 66 -1.72 22.75 -5.69
N SER A 67 -0.44 22.95 -5.97
CA SER A 67 0.31 22.26 -7.01
C SER A 67 1.38 21.33 -6.40
N LEU A 68 2.10 20.60 -7.25
CA LEU A 68 3.17 19.73 -6.77
C LEU A 68 4.28 20.51 -6.04
N VAL A 69 4.60 21.74 -6.47
CA VAL A 69 5.66 22.55 -5.86
C VAL A 69 5.34 22.95 -4.42
N ASP A 70 4.06 22.99 -4.05
CA ASP A 70 3.60 23.29 -2.69
C ASP A 70 3.72 22.08 -1.76
N ILE A 71 3.68 20.87 -2.32
CA ILE A 71 3.72 19.60 -1.56
C ILE A 71 5.17 19.18 -1.29
N LEU A 72 6.08 19.38 -2.25
CA LEU A 72 7.47 18.93 -2.14
C LEU A 72 8.17 19.38 -0.83
N PRO A 73 8.02 20.63 -0.36
CA PRO A 73 8.64 21.08 0.88
C PRO A 73 8.19 20.32 2.14
N LEU A 74 7.01 19.70 2.15
CA LEU A 74 6.53 18.90 3.29
C LEU A 74 7.44 17.68 3.55
N PHE A 75 8.08 17.18 2.50
CA PHE A 75 8.95 16.01 2.55
C PHE A 75 10.44 16.39 2.51
N ALA A 76 10.75 17.68 2.59
CA ALA A 76 12.08 18.14 2.94
C ALA A 76 12.31 17.94 4.45
N ARG A 77 13.58 17.88 4.88
CA ARG A 77 13.94 17.72 6.31
C ARG A 77 13.45 18.87 7.21
N SER A 78 12.98 19.96 6.62
CA SER A 78 12.49 21.14 7.28
C SER A 78 10.98 21.28 6.98
N ASP A 79 10.13 21.18 8.00
CA ASP A 79 8.65 21.36 7.94
C ASP A 79 8.27 22.80 7.52
N ILE A 80 8.61 23.18 6.28
CA ILE A 80 8.40 24.52 5.72
C ILE A 80 7.12 24.57 4.86
N GLY A 81 6.44 23.43 4.67
CA GLY A 81 5.25 23.39 3.83
C GLY A 81 4.09 24.22 4.40
N SER A 82 3.33 24.83 3.49
CA SER A 82 2.20 25.70 3.82
C SER A 82 1.08 24.94 4.54
N MET A 83 0.22 25.65 5.27
CA MET A 83 -0.94 25.04 5.94
C MET A 83 -1.88 24.39 4.91
N GLN A 84 -2.03 25.00 3.73
CA GLN A 84 -2.81 24.45 2.62
C GLN A 84 -2.26 23.09 2.17
N ALA A 85 -0.94 22.96 2.05
CA ALA A 85 -0.30 21.69 1.69
C ALA A 85 -0.51 20.61 2.79
N LYS A 86 -0.49 21.00 4.07
CA LYS A 86 -0.82 20.11 5.19
C LYS A 86 -2.30 19.68 5.15
N CYS A 87 -3.21 20.59 4.84
CA CYS A 87 -4.63 20.29 4.73
C CYS A 87 -4.96 19.46 3.48
N PHE A 88 -4.18 19.57 2.41
CA PHE A 88 -4.25 18.65 1.29
C PHE A 88 -4.00 17.20 1.72
N LEU A 89 -2.99 16.96 2.57
CA LEU A 89 -2.75 15.63 3.12
C LEU A 89 -3.94 15.16 3.97
N LEU A 90 -4.55 16.04 4.77
CA LEU A 90 -5.77 15.72 5.51
C LEU A 90 -6.90 15.26 4.57
N CYS A 91 -7.14 15.98 3.47
CA CYS A 91 -8.14 15.60 2.48
C CYS A 91 -7.87 14.23 1.85
N LEU A 92 -6.61 13.92 1.53
CA LEU A 92 -6.26 12.60 1.02
C LEU A 92 -6.59 11.51 2.06
N LEU A 93 -6.18 11.70 3.31
CA LEU A 93 -6.46 10.73 4.38
C LEU A 93 -7.97 10.55 4.60
N GLN A 94 -8.75 11.62 4.49
CA GLN A 94 -10.22 11.57 4.60
C GLN A 94 -10.86 10.86 3.40
N ARG A 95 -10.38 11.05 2.16
CA ARG A 95 -10.88 10.30 0.99
C ARG A 95 -10.67 8.80 1.13
N TYR A 96 -9.56 8.38 1.72
CA TYR A 96 -9.32 6.97 2.05
C TYR A 96 -9.96 6.51 3.36
N GLN A 97 -10.69 7.41 4.02
CA GLN A 97 -11.36 7.19 5.31
C GLN A 97 -10.40 6.78 6.43
N MET A 98 -9.11 7.10 6.30
CA MET A 98 -8.08 6.80 7.31
C MET A 98 -8.21 7.67 8.54
N ILE A 99 -8.70 8.89 8.37
CA ILE A 99 -8.97 9.85 9.44
C ILE A 99 -10.39 10.36 9.27
N ASP A 100 -11.12 10.50 10.36
CA ASP A 100 -12.45 11.10 10.35
C ASP A 100 -12.39 12.64 10.37
N LYS A 101 -13.57 13.26 10.41
CA LYS A 101 -13.71 14.72 10.55
C LYS A 101 -13.36 15.23 11.96
N GLY A 102 -13.28 14.36 12.96
CA GLY A 102 -12.85 14.66 14.32
C GLY A 102 -11.33 14.58 14.50
N GLY A 103 -10.61 14.04 13.51
CA GLY A 103 -9.16 13.83 13.57
C GLY A 103 -8.75 12.49 14.19
N ALA A 104 -9.68 11.54 14.40
CA ALA A 104 -9.36 10.20 14.88
C ALA A 104 -8.97 9.28 13.71
N PHE A 105 -7.92 8.49 13.90
CA PHE A 105 -7.46 7.54 12.89
C PHE A 105 -8.21 6.21 12.98
N HIS A 106 -8.64 5.70 11.84
CA HIS A 106 -9.22 4.37 11.70
C HIS A 106 -8.14 3.37 11.29
N LYS A 107 -7.61 2.62 12.27
CA LYS A 107 -6.50 1.67 12.08
C LYS A 107 -6.80 0.62 10.99
N ASP A 108 -8.04 0.13 10.93
CA ASP A 108 -8.50 -0.84 9.92
C ASP A 108 -8.45 -0.26 8.49
N ARG A 109 -8.75 1.04 8.33
CA ARG A 109 -8.71 1.74 7.03
C ARG A 109 -7.29 1.95 6.55
N VAL A 110 -6.38 2.29 7.47
CA VAL A 110 -4.95 2.37 7.18
C VAL A 110 -4.43 1.00 6.75
N ASP A 111 -4.79 -0.08 7.44
CA ASP A 111 -4.41 -1.45 7.05
C ASP A 111 -4.95 -1.84 5.68
N ARG A 112 -6.22 -1.55 5.38
CA ARG A 112 -6.81 -1.80 4.07
C ARG A 112 -6.07 -1.06 2.97
N PHE A 113 -5.74 0.22 3.18
CA PHE A 113 -4.98 0.99 2.21
C PHE A 113 -3.59 0.41 1.98
N LEU A 114 -2.84 0.13 3.06
CA LEU A 114 -1.51 -0.47 2.93
C LEU A 114 -1.55 -1.82 2.20
N ASN A 115 -2.60 -2.62 2.41
CA ASN A 115 -2.79 -3.88 1.69
C ASN A 115 -3.16 -3.70 0.22
N SER A 116 -3.83 -2.61 -0.14
CA SER A 116 -4.16 -2.27 -1.53
C SER A 116 -2.95 -1.83 -2.36
N MET A 117 -1.88 -1.40 -1.70
CA MET A 117 -0.63 -1.03 -2.38
C MET A 117 0.03 -2.26 -3.00
N PRO A 118 0.68 -2.10 -4.18
CA PRO A 118 1.49 -3.16 -4.76
C PRO A 118 2.63 -3.58 -3.81
N ASP A 119 2.96 -4.87 -3.83
CA ASP A 119 4.00 -5.42 -2.95
C ASP A 119 5.36 -4.79 -3.27
N SER A 120 5.98 -4.20 -2.25
CA SER A 120 7.23 -3.46 -2.39
C SER A 120 7.93 -3.34 -1.04
N LYS A 121 9.25 -3.08 -1.05
CA LYS A 121 10.01 -2.74 0.17
C LYS A 121 9.41 -1.52 0.89
N PHE A 122 8.87 -0.57 0.11
CA PHE A 122 8.17 0.59 0.64
C PHE A 122 6.94 0.19 1.46
N LYS A 123 6.04 -0.63 0.89
CA LYS A 123 4.85 -1.17 1.60
C LYS A 123 5.25 -1.88 2.89
N SER A 124 6.28 -2.73 2.86
CA SER A 124 6.76 -3.44 4.05
C SER A 124 7.28 -2.48 5.12
N SER A 125 8.03 -1.45 4.73
CA SER A 125 8.47 -0.40 5.65
C SER A 125 7.29 0.35 6.27
N LEU A 126 6.30 0.77 5.46
CA LEU A 126 5.10 1.42 5.99
C LEU A 126 4.38 0.54 7.02
N LYS A 127 4.18 -0.75 6.72
CA LYS A 127 3.57 -1.69 7.68
C LYS A 127 4.33 -1.76 9.00
N SER A 128 5.66 -1.74 8.98
CA SER A 128 6.49 -1.80 10.20
C SER A 128 6.40 -0.55 11.08
N PHE A 129 6.09 0.62 10.52
CA PHE A 129 6.00 1.88 11.26
C PHE A 129 4.57 2.34 11.55
N LYS A 130 3.55 1.60 11.06
CA LYS A 130 2.14 1.94 11.20
C LYS A 130 1.75 2.31 12.63
N ASP A 131 2.01 1.42 13.59
CA ASP A 131 1.59 1.61 14.99
C ASP A 131 2.33 2.75 15.69
N LYS A 132 3.54 3.10 15.22
CA LYS A 132 4.28 4.28 15.68
C LYS A 132 3.64 5.57 15.12
N CYS A 133 3.38 5.60 13.82
CA CYS A 133 2.84 6.79 13.14
C CYS A 133 1.37 7.08 13.44
N LEU A 134 0.61 6.11 13.96
CA LEU A 134 -0.79 6.32 14.38
C LEU A 134 -0.93 7.10 15.70
N LYS A 135 0.14 7.25 16.48
CA LYS A 135 0.11 7.89 17.81
C LYS A 135 0.19 9.42 17.80
N GLU A 136 0.05 10.04 16.63
CA GLU A 136 0.11 11.50 16.49
C GLU A 136 -1.05 12.18 17.22
N ASP A 137 -0.74 13.24 17.98
CA ASP A 137 -1.67 13.88 18.92
C ASP A 137 -1.86 15.40 18.67
N SER A 138 -1.57 15.88 17.47
CA SER A 138 -1.73 17.31 17.16
C SER A 138 -3.20 17.76 17.21
N GLN A 139 -3.44 18.89 17.87
CA GLN A 139 -4.76 19.54 17.98
C GLN A 139 -5.27 20.07 16.63
N ASN A 140 -4.36 20.52 15.76
CA ASN A 140 -4.71 20.94 14.40
C ASN A 140 -4.75 19.72 13.49
N GLN A 141 -5.90 19.46 12.85
CA GLN A 141 -6.09 18.27 12.02
C GLN A 141 -5.18 18.23 10.79
N CYS A 142 -4.89 19.38 10.17
CA CYS A 142 -3.96 19.45 9.04
C CYS A 142 -2.53 19.15 9.48
N GLN A 143 -2.10 19.71 10.61
CA GLN A 143 -0.80 19.39 11.20
C GLN A 143 -0.72 17.92 11.61
N LYS A 144 -1.79 17.34 12.15
CA LYS A 144 -1.88 15.92 12.49
C LYS A 144 -1.71 15.03 11.25
N ALA A 145 -2.42 15.33 10.18
CA ALA A 145 -2.31 14.62 8.90
C ALA A 145 -0.90 14.72 8.29
N TYR A 146 -0.28 15.89 8.42
CA TYR A 146 1.10 16.10 8.02
C TYR A 146 2.06 15.23 8.85
N LYS A 147 2.00 15.29 10.18
CA LYS A 147 2.89 14.50 11.05
C LYS A 147 2.75 13.00 10.81
N PHE A 148 1.52 12.52 10.62
CA PHE A 148 1.24 11.13 10.24
C PHE A 148 1.96 10.75 8.94
N SER A 149 1.80 11.57 7.89
CA SER A 149 2.43 11.33 6.58
C SER A 149 3.97 11.43 6.64
N ALA A 150 4.49 12.43 7.35
CA ALA A 150 5.91 12.67 7.54
C ALA A 150 6.58 11.54 8.34
N CYS A 151 5.90 10.97 9.34
CA CYS A 151 6.38 9.82 10.08
C CYS A 151 6.68 8.65 9.15
N PHE A 152 5.79 8.32 8.21
CA PHE A 152 6.07 7.27 7.23
C PHE A 152 7.24 7.61 6.32
N TYR A 153 7.28 8.84 5.80
CA TYR A 153 8.34 9.27 4.89
C TYR A 153 9.72 9.17 5.56
N ASN A 154 9.89 9.78 6.74
CA ASN A 154 11.17 9.83 7.45
C ASN A 154 11.66 8.42 7.82
N ASN A 155 10.80 7.57 8.40
CA ASN A 155 11.20 6.21 8.77
C ASN A 155 11.44 5.30 7.54
N SER A 156 10.89 5.64 6.37
CA SER A 156 11.18 4.92 5.11
C SER A 156 12.48 5.36 4.44
N VAL A 157 12.92 6.61 4.66
CA VAL A 157 14.19 7.18 4.17
C VAL A 157 15.35 6.77 5.06
N ASP A 158 15.17 6.77 6.39
CA ASP A 158 16.25 6.42 7.35
C ASP A 158 16.72 4.97 7.19
N LYS A 159 15.83 4.05 6.79
CA LYS A 159 16.22 2.67 6.42
C LYS A 159 17.17 2.59 5.20
N LYS A 160 17.33 3.64 4.41
CA LYS A 160 18.30 3.69 3.29
C LYS A 160 19.69 4.18 3.70
N GLN A 161 19.86 4.73 4.91
CA GLN A 161 21.15 5.26 5.39
C GLN A 161 21.87 4.33 6.39
N GLY A 162 21.26 3.19 6.71
CA GLY A 162 21.83 2.18 7.61
C GLY A 162 22.31 0.93 6.88
N HIS A 163 23.18 1.07 5.88
CA HIS A 163 23.91 -0.05 5.29
C HIS A 163 25.32 0.34 4.86
#